data_AF-A0A522KDU8-F1
#
_entry.id   AF-A0A522KDU8-F1
#
_cell.length_a   1.000
_cell.length_b   1.000
_cell.length_c   1.000
_cell.angle_alpha   90.00
_cell.angle_beta   90.00
_cell.angle_gamma   90.00
#
_symmetry.space_group_name_H-M   'P 1'
#
loop_
_entity.id
_entity.type
_entity.pdbx_description
1 polymer ?
#
loop_
_entity_poly.entity_id
_entity_poly.type
_entity_poly.pdbx_seq_one_letter_code
_entity_poly.pdbx_strand_id
1 'polypeptide(L)'
;MTSPPKKPDIQDTLLDAHFAELTEMTDEEILDGEDPEKIRAEGLQLLQKARVEAGRRRLAKAKVSLEAAKAVSMPAVADATPMEALRYLEQAANNPLFTMAARSLSEMSDEDILRRYRQLRRLEQEADPSKGDEQ
;
A
#
# COMPACT_ATOMS: atom_id res chain seq x y z
N MET A 1 -12.46 61.73 -17.54
CA MET A 1 -13.50 61.63 -16.49
C MET A 1 -13.26 60.34 -15.74
N THR A 2 -12.73 60.42 -14.52
CA THR A 2 -12.48 59.27 -13.66
C THR A 2 -13.69 59.11 -12.74
N SER A 3 -14.41 57.99 -12.85
CA SER A 3 -15.55 57.71 -11.96
C SER A 3 -15.13 57.75 -10.48
N PRO A 4 -16.01 58.22 -9.58
CA PRO A 4 -15.76 58.15 -8.14
C PRO A 4 -15.66 56.69 -7.69
N PRO A 5 -14.84 56.40 -6.66
CA PRO A 5 -14.68 55.03 -6.15
C PRO A 5 -16.02 54.47 -5.68
N LYS A 6 -16.33 53.26 -6.15
CA LYS A 6 -17.53 52.51 -5.74
C LYS A 6 -17.44 52.28 -4.23
N LYS A 7 -18.45 52.73 -3.48
CA LYS A 7 -18.52 52.48 -2.03
C LYS A 7 -18.48 50.95 -1.81
N PRO A 8 -17.75 50.46 -0.79
CA PRO A 8 -17.73 49.04 -0.49
C PRO A 8 -19.14 48.54 -0.20
N ASP A 9 -19.47 47.34 -0.68
CA ASP A 9 -20.74 46.71 -0.38
C ASP A 9 -20.82 46.43 1.13
N ILE A 10 -21.96 46.76 1.73
CA ILE A 10 -22.18 46.59 3.17
C ILE A 10 -22.11 45.10 3.52
N GLN A 11 -22.53 44.22 2.61
CA GLN A 11 -22.44 42.78 2.80
C GLN A 11 -20.99 42.30 2.82
N ASP A 12 -20.18 42.75 1.87
CA ASP A 12 -18.75 42.42 1.82
C ASP A 12 -18.04 42.91 3.09
N THR A 13 -18.36 44.13 3.54
CA THR A 13 -17.76 44.71 4.75
C THR A 13 -18.13 43.92 6.01
N LEU A 14 -19.38 43.44 6.10
CA LEU A 14 -19.84 42.60 7.22
C LEU A 14 -19.15 41.23 7.20
N LEU A 15 -19.04 40.60 6.04
CA LEU A 15 -18.41 39.28 5.88
C LEU A 15 -16.92 39.35 6.19
N ASP A 16 -16.23 40.39 5.72
CA ASP A 16 -14.81 40.61 6.00
C ASP A 16 -14.57 40.85 7.50
N ALA A 17 -15.42 41.64 8.17
CA ALA A 17 -15.32 41.88 9.60
C ALA A 17 -15.59 40.62 10.42
N HIS A 18 -16.61 39.84 10.06
CA HIS A 18 -16.92 38.58 10.73
C HIS A 18 -15.83 37.52 10.49
N PHE A 19 -15.26 37.48 9.29
CA PHE A 19 -14.13 36.60 9.01
C PHE A 19 -12.91 36.99 9.86
N ALA A 20 -12.59 38.28 9.93
CA ALA A 20 -11.50 38.79 10.76
C ALA A 20 -11.70 38.41 12.24
N GLU A 21 -12.90 38.58 12.77
CA GLU A 21 -13.26 38.18 14.14
C GLU A 21 -13.00 36.68 14.37
N LEU A 22 -13.47 35.82 13.47
CA LEU A 22 -13.22 34.38 13.57
C LEU A 22 -11.75 33.99 13.44
N THR A 23 -10.94 34.77 12.71
CA THR A 23 -9.51 34.49 12.55
C THR A 23 -8.68 34.98 13.74
N GLU A 24 -9.18 36.00 14.45
CA GLU A 24 -8.54 36.56 15.64
C GLU A 24 -8.92 35.82 16.93
N MET A 25 -9.96 34.98 16.90
CA MET A 25 -10.31 34.12 18.04
C MET A 25 -9.13 33.26 18.48
N THR A 26 -8.86 33.27 19.78
CA THR A 26 -7.79 32.46 20.37
C THR A 26 -8.21 30.99 20.46
N ASP A 27 -7.22 30.08 20.44
CA ASP A 27 -7.48 28.64 20.65
C ASP A 27 -8.26 28.40 21.95
N GLU A 28 -8.04 29.20 23.00
CA GLU A 28 -8.77 29.11 24.28
C GLU A 28 -10.26 29.46 24.13
N GLU A 29 -10.60 30.48 23.35
CA GLU A 29 -11.99 30.86 23.06
C GLU A 29 -12.69 29.85 22.15
N ILE A 30 -11.95 29.23 21.22
CA ILE A 30 -12.46 28.17 20.35
C ILE A 30 -12.73 26.88 21.14
N LEU A 31 -11.92 26.62 22.16
CA LEU A 31 -11.96 25.41 22.98
C LEU A 31 -12.81 25.59 24.26
N ASP A 32 -13.61 26.65 24.37
CA ASP A 32 -14.45 26.95 25.54
C ASP A 32 -13.66 26.95 26.88
N GLY A 33 -12.40 27.35 26.84
CA GLY A 33 -11.49 27.36 27.99
C GLY A 33 -10.84 26.00 28.33
N GLU A 34 -10.98 24.98 27.47
CA GLU A 34 -10.22 23.75 27.60
C GLU A 34 -8.75 23.93 27.20
N ASP A 35 -7.85 23.18 27.85
CA ASP A 35 -6.42 23.23 27.57
C ASP A 35 -6.10 22.64 26.17
N PRO A 36 -5.57 23.45 25.23
CA PRO A 36 -5.27 22.99 23.87
C PRO A 36 -4.25 21.86 23.84
N GLU A 37 -3.29 21.86 24.76
CA GLU A 37 -2.26 20.82 24.81
C GLU A 37 -2.82 19.48 25.28
N LYS A 38 -3.81 19.51 26.18
CA LYS A 38 -4.52 18.30 26.61
C LYS A 38 -5.32 17.67 25.47
N ILE A 39 -6.09 18.46 24.72
CA ILE A 39 -6.87 17.97 23.57
C ILE A 39 -5.95 17.40 22.49
N ARG A 40 -4.84 18.07 22.20
CA ARG A 40 -3.83 17.56 21.27
C ARG A 40 -3.23 16.24 21.72
N ALA A 41 -2.87 16.13 23.01
CA ALA A 41 -2.31 14.91 23.57
C ALA A 41 -3.32 13.73 23.48
N GLU A 42 -4.59 13.97 23.78
CA GLU A 42 -5.66 12.98 23.65
C GLU A 42 -5.86 12.54 22.21
N GLY A 43 -5.89 13.49 21.26
CA GLY A 43 -5.98 13.20 19.84
C GLY A 43 -4.81 12.35 19.32
N LEU A 44 -3.58 12.67 19.73
CA LEU A 44 -2.40 11.89 19.38
C LEU A 44 -2.45 10.47 19.95
N GLN A 45 -2.89 10.30 21.20
CA GLN A 45 -3.06 8.97 21.80
C GLN A 45 -4.10 8.13 21.05
N LEU A 46 -5.22 8.74 20.66
CA LEU A 46 -6.25 8.07 19.87
C LEU A 46 -5.69 7.59 18.51
N LEU A 47 -4.95 8.46 17.82
CA LEU A 47 -4.31 8.12 16.54
C LEU A 47 -3.28 6.98 16.69
N GLN A 48 -2.49 6.99 17.75
CA GLN A 48 -1.54 5.90 18.02
C GLN A 48 -2.25 4.56 18.25
N LYS A 49 -3.33 4.54 19.05
CA LYS A 49 -4.14 3.33 19.27
C LYS A 49 -4.73 2.80 17.96
N ALA A 50 -5.29 3.69 17.14
CA ALA A 50 -5.84 3.33 15.83
C ALA A 50 -4.78 2.75 14.89
N ARG A 51 -3.57 3.32 14.87
CA ARG A 51 -2.44 2.80 14.07
C ARG A 51 -2.03 1.38 14.50
N VAL A 52 -1.92 1.13 15.80
CA VAL A 52 -1.58 -0.19 16.34
C VAL A 52 -2.65 -1.21 15.96
N GLU A 53 -3.92 -0.87 16.09
CA GLU A 53 -5.02 -1.76 15.73
C GLU A 53 -5.06 -2.06 14.23
N ALA A 54 -4.90 -1.04 13.39
CA ALA A 54 -4.83 -1.21 11.94
C ALA A 54 -3.64 -2.13 11.55
N GLY A 55 -2.49 -1.97 12.19
CA GLY A 55 -1.33 -2.86 12.03
C GLY A 55 -1.65 -4.31 12.41
N ARG A 56 -2.30 -4.53 13.56
CA ARG A 56 -2.74 -5.86 14.00
C ARG A 56 -3.70 -6.51 12.99
N ARG A 57 -4.67 -5.75 12.48
CA ARG A 57 -5.63 -6.25 11.46
C ARG A 57 -4.93 -6.62 10.16
N ARG A 58 -3.99 -5.81 9.69
CA ARG A 58 -3.17 -6.12 8.49
C ARG A 58 -2.37 -7.40 8.69
N LEU A 59 -1.69 -7.55 9.83
CA LEU A 59 -0.93 -8.75 10.15
C LEU A 59 -1.82 -10.00 10.27
N ALA A 60 -2.99 -9.88 10.90
CA ALA A 60 -3.94 -10.98 10.98
C ALA A 60 -4.41 -11.43 9.58
N LYS A 61 -4.75 -10.48 8.70
CA LYS A 61 -5.12 -10.78 7.31
C LYS A 61 -3.97 -11.45 6.56
N ALA A 62 -2.74 -10.97 6.71
CA ALA A 62 -1.57 -11.55 6.07
C ALA A 62 -1.28 -12.98 6.55
N LYS A 63 -1.46 -13.25 7.85
CA LYS A 63 -1.35 -14.60 8.41
C LYS A 63 -2.39 -15.54 7.81
N VAL A 64 -3.66 -15.10 7.73
CA VAL A 64 -4.73 -15.90 7.11
C VAL A 64 -4.43 -16.17 5.63
N SER A 65 -3.96 -15.18 4.87
CA SER A 65 -3.59 -15.40 3.47
C SER A 65 -2.38 -16.33 3.31
N LEU A 66 -1.41 -16.27 4.23
CA LEU A 66 -0.25 -17.17 4.21
C LEU A 66 -0.68 -18.61 4.52
N GLU A 67 -1.52 -18.82 5.52
CA GLU A 67 -2.04 -20.15 5.85
C GLU A 67 -2.93 -20.69 4.72
N ALA A 68 -3.75 -19.85 4.08
CA ALA A 68 -4.49 -20.22 2.87
C ALA A 68 -3.54 -20.62 1.72
N ALA A 69 -2.46 -19.87 1.50
CA ALA A 69 -1.46 -20.19 0.48
C ALA A 69 -0.70 -21.50 0.77
N LYS A 70 -0.49 -21.85 2.05
CA LYS A 70 0.07 -23.16 2.45
C LYS A 70 -0.93 -24.30 2.28
N ALA A 71 -2.22 -24.04 2.53
CA ALA A 71 -3.29 -25.04 2.44
C ALA A 71 -3.66 -25.37 0.99
N VAL A 72 -3.44 -24.44 0.05
CA VAL A 72 -3.46 -24.75 -1.38
C VAL A 72 -2.23 -25.61 -1.67
N SER A 73 -2.44 -26.93 -1.66
CA SER A 73 -1.49 -27.91 -2.21
C SER A 73 -1.07 -27.43 -3.59
N MET A 74 0.22 -27.08 -3.71
CA MET A 74 0.80 -26.63 -4.97
C MET A 74 0.60 -27.77 -5.98
N PRO A 75 0.02 -27.52 -7.18
CA PRO A 75 -0.01 -28.53 -8.21
C PRO A 75 1.43 -28.98 -8.44
N ALA A 76 1.66 -30.29 -8.48
CA ALA A 76 2.98 -30.87 -8.66
C ALA A 76 3.53 -30.41 -10.01
N VAL A 77 4.27 -29.31 -10.01
CA VAL A 77 5.16 -28.96 -11.11
C VAL A 77 6.16 -30.11 -11.16
N ALA A 78 6.23 -30.78 -12.32
CA ALA A 78 7.08 -31.95 -12.53
C ALA A 78 8.44 -31.78 -11.84
N ASP A 79 8.85 -32.83 -11.13
CA ASP A 79 10.12 -32.85 -10.38
C ASP A 79 11.29 -32.66 -11.34
N ALA A 80 11.68 -31.41 -11.54
CA ALA A 80 12.91 -31.06 -12.23
C ALA A 80 14.07 -31.25 -11.27
N THR A 81 15.20 -31.71 -11.79
CA THR A 81 16.45 -31.71 -11.01
C THR A 81 16.91 -30.27 -10.76
N PRO A 82 17.66 -29.99 -9.66
CA PRO A 82 18.19 -28.65 -9.40
C PRO A 82 18.96 -28.05 -10.58
N MET A 83 19.70 -28.89 -11.31
CA MET A 83 20.46 -28.50 -12.49
C MET A 83 19.56 -28.07 -13.66
N GLU A 84 18.48 -28.80 -13.94
CA GLU A 84 17.50 -28.44 -14.98
C GLU A 84 16.76 -27.16 -14.63
N ALA A 85 16.38 -27.00 -13.36
CA ALA A 85 15.74 -25.80 -12.84
C ALA A 85 16.66 -24.57 -12.94
N LEU A 86 17.96 -24.72 -12.65
CA LEU A 86 18.94 -23.65 -12.79
C LEU A 86 19.08 -23.23 -14.25
N ARG A 87 19.27 -24.18 -15.17
CA ARG A 87 19.36 -23.89 -16.61
C ARG A 87 18.12 -23.18 -17.14
N TYR A 88 16.94 -23.59 -16.65
CA TYR A 88 15.68 -22.94 -17.01
C TYR A 88 15.61 -21.49 -16.54
N LEU A 89 16.00 -21.23 -15.29
CA LEU A 89 16.01 -19.89 -14.71
C LEU A 89 17.03 -18.97 -15.39
N GLU A 90 18.20 -19.50 -15.79
CA GLU A 90 19.18 -18.74 -16.59
C GLU A 90 18.62 -18.37 -17.97
N GLN A 91 17.90 -19.28 -18.62
CA GLN A 91 17.24 -19.00 -19.88
C GLN A 91 16.11 -17.96 -19.71
N ALA A 92 15.32 -18.08 -18.64
CA ALA A 92 14.23 -17.18 -18.33
C ALA A 92 14.71 -15.77 -17.92
N ALA A 93 15.87 -15.67 -17.25
CA ALA A 93 16.49 -14.39 -16.89
C ALA A 93 16.87 -13.56 -18.13
N ASN A 94 17.11 -14.21 -19.27
CA ASN A 94 17.40 -13.56 -20.54
C ASN A 94 16.13 -13.24 -21.37
N ASN A 95 14.93 -13.56 -20.87
CA ASN A 95 13.68 -13.33 -21.58
C ASN A 95 13.02 -12.02 -21.12
N PRO A 96 12.67 -11.09 -22.03
CA PRO A 96 12.05 -9.81 -21.69
C PRO A 96 10.66 -9.93 -21.05
N LEU A 97 10.00 -11.09 -21.16
CA LEU A 97 8.71 -11.36 -20.52
C LEU A 97 8.81 -11.51 -18.99
N PHE A 98 10.00 -11.80 -18.46
CA PHE A 98 10.21 -12.01 -17.03
C PHE A 98 11.17 -10.95 -16.48
N THR A 99 10.68 -10.12 -15.55
CA THR A 99 11.54 -9.23 -14.78
C THR A 99 12.09 -10.00 -13.57
N MET A 100 13.20 -10.72 -13.76
CA MET A 100 13.92 -11.33 -12.65
C MET A 100 14.99 -10.36 -12.12
N ALA A 101 14.94 -10.05 -10.82
CA ALA A 101 16.05 -9.35 -10.18
C ALA A 101 17.31 -10.23 -10.27
N ALA A 102 18.33 -9.75 -10.99
CA ALA A 102 19.60 -10.41 -11.28
C ALA A 102 20.48 -10.59 -10.03
N ARG A 103 19.97 -11.26 -8.99
CA ARG A 103 20.82 -11.86 -7.96
C ARG A 103 21.35 -13.17 -8.53
N SER A 104 22.66 -13.38 -8.39
CA SER A 104 23.41 -14.54 -8.82
C SER A 104 22.65 -15.84 -8.50
N LEU A 105 22.03 -16.42 -9.53
CA LEU A 105 21.38 -17.74 -9.43
C LEU A 105 22.36 -18.81 -8.92
N SER A 106 23.66 -18.60 -9.14
CA SER A 106 24.77 -19.41 -8.65
C SER A 106 25.02 -19.35 -7.13
N GLU A 107 24.46 -18.36 -6.42
CA GLU A 107 24.57 -18.22 -4.96
C GLU A 107 23.34 -18.77 -4.21
N MET A 108 22.31 -19.24 -4.93
CA MET A 108 21.11 -19.81 -4.34
C MET A 108 21.30 -21.28 -3.97
N SER A 109 20.63 -21.70 -2.90
CA SER A 109 20.55 -23.13 -2.55
C SER A 109 19.71 -23.90 -3.57
N ASP A 110 19.96 -25.20 -3.72
CA ASP A 110 19.19 -26.09 -4.60
C ASP A 110 17.68 -26.03 -4.31
N GLU A 111 17.31 -25.91 -3.03
CA GLU A 111 15.91 -25.77 -2.61
C GLU A 111 15.28 -24.45 -3.07
N ASP A 112 16.04 -23.34 -2.98
CA ASP A 112 15.60 -22.04 -3.46
C ASP A 112 15.46 -22.01 -4.99
N ILE A 113 16.38 -22.68 -5.72
CA ILE A 113 16.35 -22.83 -7.18
C ILE A 113 15.07 -23.56 -7.59
N LEU A 114 14.79 -24.71 -6.97
CA LEU A 114 13.57 -25.48 -7.24
C LEU A 114 12.31 -24.68 -6.91
N ARG A 115 12.28 -23.95 -5.79
CA ARG A 115 11.14 -23.11 -5.42
C ARG A 115 10.86 -22.03 -6.48
N ARG A 116 11.89 -21.33 -6.95
CA ARG A 116 11.74 -20.30 -7.99
C ARG A 116 11.30 -20.90 -9.34
N TYR A 117 11.87 -22.03 -9.73
CA TYR A 117 11.46 -22.75 -10.93
C TYR A 117 9.96 -23.08 -10.91
N ARG A 118 9.46 -23.66 -9.80
CA ARG A 118 8.03 -23.98 -9.65
C ARG A 118 7.14 -22.74 -9.72
N GLN A 119 7.59 -21.63 -9.11
CA GLN A 119 6.85 -20.36 -9.15
C GLN A 119 6.76 -19.81 -10.58
N LEU A 120 7.85 -19.84 -11.36
CA LEU A 120 7.85 -19.34 -12.73
C LEU A 120 6.95 -20.20 -13.64
N ARG A 121 7.06 -21.53 -13.54
CA ARG A 121 6.23 -22.48 -14.29
C ARG A 121 4.74 -22.31 -14.00
N ARG A 122 4.39 -21.96 -12.76
CA ARG A 122 3.00 -21.65 -12.39
C ARG A 122 2.51 -20.36 -13.04
N LEU A 123 3.31 -19.30 -12.99
CA LEU A 123 2.95 -18.03 -13.64
C LEU A 123 2.76 -18.21 -15.15
N GLU A 124 3.57 -19.04 -15.79
CA GLU A 124 3.36 -19.42 -17.20
C GLU A 124 2.05 -20.16 -17.43
N GLN A 125 1.70 -21.10 -16.55
CA GLN A 125 0.44 -21.86 -16.64
C GLN A 125 -0.79 -20.97 -16.39
N GLU A 126 -0.69 -19.98 -15.52
CA GLU A 126 -1.75 -19.00 -15.25
C GLU A 126 -1.84 -17.93 -16.35
N ALA A 127 -0.74 -17.65 -17.06
CA ALA A 127 -0.67 -16.68 -18.15
C ALA A 127 -1.03 -17.26 -19.54
N ASP A 128 -1.09 -18.59 -19.69
CA ASP A 128 -1.49 -19.25 -20.93
C ASP A 128 -3.02 -19.16 -21.11
N PRO A 129 -3.52 -18.36 -22.08
CA PRO A 129 -4.96 -18.15 -22.27
C PRO A 129 -5.69 -19.41 -22.78
N SER A 130 -4.98 -20.47 -23.15
CA SER A 130 -5.58 -21.72 -23.62
C SER A 130 -6.28 -22.56 -22.54
N LYS A 131 -6.17 -22.17 -21.25
CA LYS A 131 -6.90 -22.79 -20.13
C LYS A 131 -7.98 -21.90 -19.52
N GLY A 132 -8.28 -20.76 -20.14
CA GLY A 132 -9.27 -19.78 -19.66
C GLY A 132 -10.73 -20.08 -20.00
N ASP A 133 -11.01 -21.11 -20.82
CA ASP A 133 -12.37 -21.47 -21.24
C ASP A 133 -12.63 -22.96 -21.02
N GLU A 134 -12.78 -23.39 -19.76
CA GLU A 134 -13.58 -24.57 -19.43
C GLU A 134 -14.10 -24.42 -17.98
N GLN A 135 -15.34 -23.93 -17.94
CA GLN A 135 -16.33 -23.72 -16.87
C GLN A 135 -16.05 -24.31 -15.47
#